data_AF-A0A285NER1-F1
#
_entry.id   AF-A0A285NER1-F1
#
_cell.length_a   1.000
_cell.length_b   1.000
_cell.length_c   1.000
_cell.angle_alpha   90.00
_cell.angle_beta   90.00
_cell.angle_gamma   90.00
#
_symmetry.space_group_name_H-M   'P 1'
#
loop_
_entity.id
_entity.type
_entity.pdbx_description
1 polymer ?
#
loop_
_entity_poly.entity_id
_entity_poly.type
_entity_poly.pdbx_seq_one_letter_code
_entity_poly.pdbx_strand_id
1 'polypeptide(L)'
;QKWEERKKGCLYSRGDKSKKGNLNTRIEFEKEKPTLRINTGNRRWIKTNIKRAVNRENDKWIQFISKLLQAQKTGEYFPYSVEIRLINNQIYAFISFEEILPKEPVITKEEGIIGIDINASPFHIALVSVKTDGNLQAVNKISLHKLIGKTKDQRGYLSWQIAHKIVETAIIQNKAIAIEKLENLPKGKKGDGNKKLRKRLQQWIYKGLLDKIKAIAKREGVQIIEINPAYTSIIGALKYAPQYSLDKDTAGAFAIGRKALGFKEEIPKNYEKLITDKEYQKFAIEKLTKEKQKTQEILRTENNQYKKKPLKRKINDLNRQIKLLKSLYSEPQTQQSVNQWKEQMRGWQYASYKLWQVVKVALTTPVLGKSLNRDLSPLKPLLVEGDWDRIVRRLVPVSWDRGYGVDKYRQLGRYPHLNKAEYKYPSPKCS
;
A
#
# COMPACT_ATOMS: atom_id res chain seq x y z
N GLN A 1 28.83 -17.80 -31.68
CA GLN A 1 29.75 -18.17 -30.57
C GLN A 1 29.21 -17.89 -29.17
N LYS A 2 29.30 -16.68 -28.56
CA LYS A 2 28.83 -16.45 -27.15
C LYS A 2 27.35 -16.80 -26.87
N TRP A 3 26.50 -16.82 -27.89
CA TRP A 3 25.07 -17.18 -27.78
C TRP A 3 24.82 -18.70 -27.86
N GLU A 4 25.63 -19.43 -28.61
CA GLU A 4 25.55 -20.90 -28.74
C GLU A 4 26.18 -21.61 -27.53
N GLU A 5 27.25 -21.06 -26.96
CA GLU A 5 27.87 -21.56 -25.74
C GLU A 5 26.95 -21.46 -24.52
N ARG A 6 26.06 -20.45 -24.46
CA ARG A 6 25.04 -20.35 -23.41
C ARG A 6 23.95 -21.44 -23.49
N LYS A 7 23.78 -22.08 -24.65
CA LYS A 7 22.87 -23.22 -24.82
C LYS A 7 23.56 -24.57 -24.58
N LYS A 8 24.89 -24.63 -24.65
CA LYS A 8 25.65 -25.83 -24.29
C LYS A 8 25.60 -26.01 -22.78
N GLY A 9 25.04 -27.13 -22.32
CA GLY A 9 24.96 -27.48 -20.89
C GLY A 9 23.63 -27.15 -20.18
N CYS A 10 22.55 -26.87 -20.93
CA CYS A 10 21.19 -26.80 -20.38
C CYS A 10 20.29 -27.85 -21.03
N LEU A 11 19.70 -28.74 -20.22
CA LEU A 11 18.70 -29.72 -20.66
C LEU A 11 17.38 -29.40 -19.98
N TYR A 12 16.35 -29.05 -20.76
CA TYR A 12 15.01 -28.84 -20.25
C TYR A 12 14.08 -29.98 -20.68
N SER A 13 13.34 -30.54 -19.73
CA SER A 13 12.39 -31.61 -19.95
C SER A 13 11.07 -31.27 -19.30
N ARG A 14 10.01 -31.17 -20.11
CA ARG A 14 8.65 -30.94 -19.63
C ARG A 14 7.98 -32.27 -19.27
N GLY A 15 7.34 -32.29 -18.12
CA GLY A 15 6.56 -33.42 -17.65
C GLY A 15 5.17 -33.55 -18.26
N ASP A 16 4.62 -34.76 -18.21
CA ASP A 16 3.27 -35.12 -18.61
C ASP A 16 2.68 -36.14 -17.61
N LYS A 17 1.46 -35.89 -17.14
CA LYS A 17 0.70 -36.77 -16.25
C LYS A 17 0.54 -38.18 -16.83
N SER A 18 0.20 -38.29 -18.11
CA SER A 18 0.00 -39.56 -18.82
C SER A 18 1.28 -40.40 -18.92
N LYS A 19 2.45 -39.77 -18.78
CA LYS A 19 3.77 -40.40 -18.83
C LYS A 19 4.41 -40.53 -17.46
N LYS A 20 3.61 -40.69 -16.41
CA LYS A 20 4.05 -40.85 -15.02
C LYS A 20 4.90 -39.67 -14.53
N GLY A 21 4.47 -38.46 -14.86
CA GLY A 21 5.05 -37.21 -14.37
C GLY A 21 6.10 -36.61 -15.28
N ASN A 22 7.24 -37.25 -15.50
CA ASN A 22 8.21 -36.82 -16.51
C ASN A 22 8.87 -38.05 -17.14
N LEU A 23 8.76 -38.16 -18.47
CA LEU A 23 9.30 -39.29 -19.20
C LEU A 23 10.83 -39.20 -19.27
N ASN A 24 11.33 -38.07 -19.79
CA ASN A 24 12.71 -37.84 -20.19
C ASN A 24 13.66 -37.49 -19.04
N THR A 25 13.14 -37.04 -17.90
CA THR A 25 13.93 -36.74 -16.71
C THR A 25 13.14 -37.10 -15.46
N ARG A 26 13.38 -38.28 -14.89
CA ARG A 26 12.52 -38.89 -13.85
C ARG A 26 13.25 -39.09 -12.53
N ILE A 27 12.57 -38.87 -11.40
CA ILE A 27 13.06 -39.37 -10.11
C ILE A 27 12.59 -40.80 -9.91
N GLU A 28 13.53 -41.70 -9.68
CA GLU A 28 13.30 -43.09 -9.31
C GLU A 28 13.85 -43.33 -7.89
N PHE A 29 13.38 -44.37 -7.21
CA PHE A 29 13.88 -44.77 -5.90
C PHE A 29 14.56 -46.12 -6.05
N GLU A 30 15.88 -46.15 -5.90
CA GLU A 30 16.67 -47.38 -5.91
C GLU A 30 17.22 -47.63 -4.51
N LYS A 31 16.86 -48.78 -3.91
CA LYS A 31 17.27 -49.10 -2.52
C LYS A 31 16.96 -47.94 -1.56
N GLU A 32 15.75 -47.38 -1.69
CA GLU A 32 15.23 -46.23 -0.92
C GLU A 32 15.96 -44.90 -1.14
N LYS A 33 16.94 -44.82 -2.05
CA LYS A 33 17.65 -43.58 -2.38
C LYS A 33 17.07 -42.95 -3.66
N PRO A 34 16.79 -41.63 -3.66
CA PRO A 34 16.29 -40.95 -4.84
C PRO A 34 17.41 -40.80 -5.89
N THR A 35 17.18 -41.31 -7.10
CA THR A 35 18.06 -41.22 -8.25
C THR A 35 17.37 -40.44 -9.38
N LEU A 36 18.13 -39.65 -10.13
CA LEU A 36 17.65 -38.93 -11.30
C LEU A 36 18.01 -39.72 -12.56
N ARG A 37 16.98 -40.21 -13.25
CA ARG A 37 17.09 -40.87 -14.55
C ARG A 37 16.94 -39.85 -15.67
N ILE A 38 17.92 -39.75 -16.56
CA ILE A 38 17.99 -38.74 -17.63
C ILE A 38 18.08 -39.44 -18.98
N ASN A 39 17.21 -39.07 -19.94
CA ASN A 39 17.24 -39.59 -21.31
C ASN A 39 18.39 -38.92 -22.08
N THR A 40 19.27 -39.72 -22.68
CA THR A 40 20.38 -39.22 -23.51
C THR A 40 20.10 -39.32 -25.01
N GLY A 41 18.89 -39.75 -25.39
CA GLY A 41 18.48 -40.00 -26.78
C GLY A 41 18.32 -41.49 -27.08
N ASN A 42 17.59 -41.84 -28.13
CA ASN A 42 17.36 -43.23 -28.57
C ASN A 42 16.90 -44.19 -27.45
N ARG A 43 16.10 -43.69 -26.50
CA ARG A 43 15.62 -44.43 -25.31
C ARG A 43 16.76 -44.96 -24.40
N ARG A 44 17.95 -44.36 -24.48
CA ARG A 44 19.06 -44.62 -23.55
C ARG A 44 18.93 -43.71 -22.33
N TRP A 45 19.24 -44.27 -21.18
CA TRP A 45 19.10 -43.58 -19.89
C TRP A 45 20.40 -43.63 -19.12
N ILE A 46 20.75 -42.50 -18.51
CA ILE A 46 21.76 -42.45 -17.46
C ILE A 46 21.06 -42.23 -16.12
N LYS A 47 21.66 -42.74 -15.05
CA LYS A 47 21.18 -42.54 -13.67
C LYS A 47 22.26 -41.83 -12.87
N THR A 48 21.84 -40.87 -12.07
CA THR A 48 22.75 -40.15 -11.17
C THR A 48 22.12 -40.00 -9.79
N ASN A 49 22.95 -40.04 -8.76
CA ASN A 49 22.51 -39.87 -7.38
C ASN A 49 22.16 -38.41 -7.13
N ILE A 50 21.05 -38.18 -6.41
CA ILE A 50 20.63 -36.83 -6.05
C ILE A 50 21.29 -36.45 -4.73
N LYS A 51 22.22 -35.49 -4.78
CA LYS A 51 22.84 -34.90 -3.59
C LYS A 51 22.00 -33.72 -3.09
N ARG A 52 20.99 -33.98 -2.25
CA ARG A 52 20.18 -32.95 -1.60
C ARG A 52 19.83 -33.34 -0.17
N ALA A 53 20.19 -32.48 0.78
CA ALA A 53 19.77 -32.58 2.18
C ALA A 53 18.51 -31.74 2.42
N VAL A 54 17.65 -32.19 3.33
CA VAL A 54 16.50 -31.45 3.84
C VAL A 54 16.95 -30.72 5.09
N ASN A 55 16.87 -29.38 5.07
CA ASN A 55 17.38 -28.57 6.18
C ASN A 55 16.27 -27.90 7.00
N ARG A 56 14.99 -28.03 6.61
CA ARG A 56 13.83 -27.39 7.24
C ARG A 56 12.58 -28.25 7.05
N GLU A 57 11.67 -28.21 8.02
CA GLU A 57 10.39 -28.96 7.99
C GLU A 57 9.51 -28.56 6.80
N ASN A 58 9.51 -27.28 6.41
CA ASN A 58 8.69 -26.77 5.30
C ASN A 58 9.44 -26.75 3.95
N ASP A 59 10.44 -27.62 3.75
CA ASP A 59 11.16 -27.70 2.47
C ASP A 59 10.26 -28.28 1.37
N LYS A 60 10.17 -27.57 0.24
CA LYS A 60 9.44 -28.00 -0.96
C LYS A 60 9.90 -29.35 -1.50
N TRP A 61 11.11 -29.79 -1.17
CA TRP A 61 11.58 -31.14 -1.47
C TRP A 61 10.73 -32.21 -0.83
N ILE A 62 10.38 -32.03 0.45
CA ILE A 62 9.60 -33.00 1.21
C ILE A 62 8.23 -33.15 0.56
N GLN A 63 7.59 -32.02 0.23
CA GLN A 63 6.31 -32.01 -0.47
C GLN A 63 6.39 -32.71 -1.84
N PHE A 64 7.45 -32.44 -2.61
CA PHE A 64 7.64 -33.06 -3.92
C PHE A 64 7.82 -34.58 -3.83
N ILE A 65 8.70 -35.04 -2.93
CA ILE A 65 8.95 -36.47 -2.71
C ILE A 65 7.69 -37.16 -2.18
N SER A 66 6.97 -36.54 -1.25
CA SER A 66 5.69 -37.06 -0.73
C SER A 66 4.66 -37.24 -1.85
N LYS A 67 4.48 -36.22 -2.72
CA LYS A 67 3.61 -36.34 -3.90
C LYS A 67 4.06 -37.45 -4.85
N LEU A 68 5.36 -37.61 -5.09
CA LEU A 68 5.88 -38.68 -5.95
C LEU A 68 5.58 -40.07 -5.38
N LEU A 69 5.79 -40.28 -4.08
CA LEU A 69 5.50 -41.55 -3.40
C LEU A 69 3.98 -41.84 -3.39
N GLN A 70 3.15 -40.83 -3.13
CA GLN A 70 1.70 -40.96 -3.20
C GLN A 70 1.24 -41.32 -4.62
N ALA A 71 1.79 -40.67 -5.66
CA ALA A 71 1.49 -40.97 -7.05
C ALA A 71 1.92 -42.40 -7.45
N GLN A 72 3.01 -42.93 -6.88
CA GLN A 72 3.42 -44.32 -7.09
C GLN A 72 2.46 -45.32 -6.45
N LYS A 73 1.97 -45.02 -5.24
CA LYS A 73 1.01 -45.89 -4.51
C LYS A 73 -0.39 -45.87 -5.14
N THR A 74 -0.86 -44.71 -5.56
CA THR A 74 -2.25 -44.51 -6.04
C THR A 74 -2.39 -44.62 -7.56
N GLY A 75 -1.29 -44.50 -8.31
CA GLY A 75 -1.30 -44.36 -9.77
C GLY A 75 -1.68 -42.95 -10.26
N GLU A 76 -2.00 -42.02 -9.35
CA GLU A 76 -2.37 -40.64 -9.69
C GLU A 76 -1.14 -39.75 -9.90
N TYR A 77 -0.54 -39.84 -11.08
CA TYR A 77 0.63 -39.04 -11.41
C TYR A 77 0.31 -37.55 -11.62
N PHE A 78 1.33 -36.70 -11.46
CA PHE A 78 1.27 -35.26 -11.73
C PHE A 78 2.49 -34.83 -12.55
N PRO A 79 2.34 -33.86 -13.46
CA PRO A 79 3.44 -33.41 -14.30
C PRO A 79 4.43 -32.56 -13.49
N TYR A 80 5.72 -32.68 -13.81
CA TYR A 80 6.76 -31.78 -13.32
C TYR A 80 7.85 -31.60 -14.38
N SER A 81 8.38 -30.38 -14.47
CA SER A 81 9.48 -30.08 -15.39
C SER A 81 10.81 -30.15 -14.65
N VAL A 82 11.85 -30.56 -15.37
CA VAL A 82 13.23 -30.59 -14.87
C VAL A 82 14.11 -29.79 -15.82
N GLU A 83 14.81 -28.81 -15.28
CA GLU A 83 15.85 -28.07 -15.98
C GLU A 83 17.20 -28.43 -15.37
N ILE A 84 18.06 -29.06 -16.14
CA ILE A 84 19.43 -29.39 -15.73
C ILE A 84 20.35 -28.30 -16.27
N ARG A 85 21.16 -27.71 -15.39
CA ARG A 85 22.15 -26.68 -15.74
C ARG A 85 23.52 -27.04 -15.21
N LEU A 86 24.55 -26.74 -16.00
CA LEU A 86 25.93 -26.71 -15.53
C LEU A 86 26.24 -25.33 -14.92
N ILE A 87 26.57 -25.29 -13.63
CA ILE A 87 26.94 -24.07 -12.90
C ILE A 87 28.25 -24.36 -12.16
N ASN A 88 29.31 -23.60 -12.43
CA ASN A 88 30.63 -23.77 -11.81
C ASN A 88 31.13 -25.22 -11.85
N ASN A 89 31.07 -25.85 -13.03
CA ASN A 89 31.43 -27.26 -13.28
C ASN A 89 30.63 -28.30 -12.47
N GLN A 90 29.52 -27.90 -11.84
CA GLN A 90 28.61 -28.78 -11.14
C GLN A 90 27.24 -28.83 -11.83
N ILE A 91 26.63 -30.00 -11.84
CA ILE A 91 25.32 -30.23 -12.47
C ILE A 91 24.22 -29.99 -11.43
N TYR A 92 23.32 -29.06 -11.73
CA TYR A 92 22.15 -28.74 -10.90
C TYR A 92 20.88 -29.11 -11.65
N ALA A 93 19.93 -29.76 -10.95
CA ALA A 93 18.60 -30.04 -11.46
C ALA A 93 17.56 -29.15 -10.76
N PHE A 94 16.92 -28.27 -11.51
CA PHE A 94 15.83 -27.41 -11.06
C PHE A 94 14.50 -28.06 -11.41
N ILE A 95 13.74 -28.45 -10.38
CA ILE A 95 12.47 -29.13 -10.55
C ILE A 95 11.33 -28.14 -10.30
N SER A 96 10.40 -28.08 -11.25
CA SER A 96 9.20 -27.24 -11.17
C SER A 96 7.97 -28.11 -11.22
N PHE A 97 7.10 -27.98 -10.22
CA PHE A 97 5.85 -28.72 -10.11
C PHE A 97 4.76 -27.82 -9.53
N GLU A 98 3.51 -28.23 -9.71
CA GLU A 98 2.37 -27.50 -9.18
C GLU A 98 2.27 -27.67 -7.65
N GLU A 99 2.34 -26.53 -6.96
CA GLU A 99 2.19 -26.39 -5.52
C GLU A 99 0.71 -26.55 -5.14
N ILE A 100 0.41 -27.41 -4.17
CA ILE A 100 -0.94 -27.55 -3.63
C ILE A 100 -1.15 -26.38 -2.67
N LEU A 101 -2.12 -25.51 -2.99
CA LEU A 101 -2.49 -24.39 -2.16
C LEU A 101 -3.84 -24.67 -1.50
N PRO A 102 -4.13 -24.10 -0.32
CA PRO A 102 -5.46 -24.11 0.27
C PRO A 102 -6.50 -23.64 -0.75
N LYS A 103 -7.60 -24.40 -0.91
CA LYS A 103 -8.70 -24.02 -1.79
C LYS A 103 -9.43 -22.79 -1.24
N GLU A 104 -9.63 -22.77 0.07
CA GLU A 104 -10.30 -21.72 0.80
C GLU A 104 -9.39 -21.17 1.91
N PRO A 105 -9.50 -19.88 2.24
CA PRO A 105 -8.76 -19.31 3.35
C PRO A 105 -9.34 -19.81 4.68
N VAL A 106 -8.45 -20.24 5.58
CA VAL A 106 -8.79 -20.60 6.97
C VAL A 106 -9.00 -19.34 7.81
N ILE A 107 -8.15 -18.33 7.60
CA ILE A 107 -8.25 -17.04 8.29
C ILE A 107 -9.02 -16.07 7.42
N THR A 108 -10.24 -15.72 7.84
CA THR A 108 -11.16 -14.85 7.10
C THR A 108 -11.34 -13.51 7.80
N LYS A 109 -12.21 -12.65 7.25
CA LYS A 109 -12.55 -11.34 7.81
C LYS A 109 -13.48 -11.41 9.05
N GLU A 110 -13.89 -12.61 9.47
CA GLU A 110 -14.84 -12.84 10.57
C GLU A 110 -14.33 -12.35 11.93
N GLU A 111 -13.01 -12.34 12.12
CA GLU A 111 -12.35 -11.82 13.33
C GLU A 111 -11.79 -10.39 13.12
N GLY A 112 -12.15 -9.76 12.00
CA GLY A 112 -11.68 -8.45 11.58
C GLY A 112 -10.61 -8.52 10.50
N ILE A 113 -9.95 -7.38 10.26
CA ILE A 113 -9.07 -7.23 9.10
C ILE A 113 -7.88 -6.32 9.37
N ILE A 114 -6.76 -6.58 8.71
CA ILE A 114 -5.60 -5.69 8.67
C ILE A 114 -5.61 -4.92 7.35
N GLY A 115 -5.90 -3.63 7.42
CA GLY A 115 -5.76 -2.71 6.29
C GLY A 115 -4.30 -2.35 6.04
N ILE A 116 -3.87 -2.42 4.77
CA ILE A 116 -2.52 -2.11 4.34
C ILE A 116 -2.52 -0.93 3.38
N ASP A 117 -1.73 0.10 3.69
CA ASP A 117 -1.42 1.20 2.78
C ASP A 117 0.10 1.34 2.58
N ILE A 118 0.55 1.48 1.33
CA ILE A 118 1.98 1.57 0.98
C ILE A 118 2.30 3.00 0.53
N ASN A 119 3.20 3.65 1.26
CA ASN A 119 3.51 5.06 1.06
C ASN A 119 4.92 5.30 0.52
N ALA A 120 5.04 6.28 -0.39
CA ALA A 120 6.29 6.66 -1.05
C ALA A 120 7.10 7.72 -0.28
N SER A 121 6.43 8.49 0.58
CA SER A 121 7.05 9.57 1.37
C SER A 121 6.27 9.84 2.67
N PRO A 122 6.71 9.27 3.81
CA PRO A 122 7.95 8.54 4.01
C PRO A 122 7.83 7.15 3.40
N PHE A 123 8.96 6.50 3.18
CA PHE A 123 8.93 5.21 2.52
C PHE A 123 8.65 4.12 3.55
N HIS A 124 7.38 3.74 3.69
CA HIS A 124 6.91 2.79 4.70
C HIS A 124 5.57 2.16 4.30
N ILE A 125 5.18 1.12 5.03
CA ILE A 125 3.86 0.48 4.98
C ILE A 125 3.14 0.81 6.28
N ALA A 126 1.90 1.27 6.19
CA ALA A 126 0.99 1.37 7.32
C ALA A 126 0.14 0.09 7.39
N LEU A 127 0.07 -0.51 8.57
CA LEU A 127 -0.76 -1.67 8.87
C LEU A 127 -1.72 -1.28 9.98
N VAL A 128 -3.01 -1.43 9.74
CA VAL A 128 -4.03 -1.05 10.72
C VAL A 128 -4.97 -2.22 10.96
N SER A 129 -5.02 -2.67 12.20
CA SER A 129 -5.93 -3.71 12.65
C SER A 129 -7.29 -3.09 12.95
N VAL A 130 -8.31 -3.61 12.31
CA VAL A 130 -9.71 -3.17 12.40
C VAL A 130 -10.53 -4.34 12.94
N LYS A 131 -11.39 -4.05 13.92
CA LYS A 131 -12.33 -5.02 14.48
C LYS A 131 -13.51 -5.26 13.53
N THR A 132 -14.30 -6.29 13.79
CA THR A 132 -15.50 -6.65 13.00
C THR A 132 -16.54 -5.54 12.95
N ASP A 133 -16.69 -4.78 14.04
CA ASP A 133 -17.52 -3.57 14.14
C ASP A 133 -16.95 -2.35 13.37
N GLY A 134 -15.79 -2.51 12.74
CA GLY A 134 -15.10 -1.47 11.99
C GLY A 134 -14.26 -0.52 12.84
N ASN A 135 -14.18 -0.71 14.16
CA ASN A 135 -13.41 0.16 15.04
C ASN A 135 -11.90 -0.10 14.95
N LEU A 136 -11.12 0.93 15.21
CA LEU A 136 -9.66 0.86 15.25
C LEU A 136 -9.22 0.00 16.43
N GLN A 137 -8.35 -0.98 16.20
CA GLN A 137 -7.76 -1.80 17.26
C GLN A 137 -6.29 -1.50 17.51
N ALA A 138 -5.48 -1.49 16.45
CA ALA A 138 -4.04 -1.32 16.56
C ALA A 138 -3.45 -0.72 15.29
N VAL A 139 -2.35 0.00 15.43
CA VAL A 139 -1.64 0.67 14.33
C VAL A 139 -0.18 0.26 14.38
N ASN A 140 0.34 -0.22 13.25
CA ASN A 140 1.71 -0.63 13.07
C ASN A 140 2.30 -0.01 11.80
N LYS A 141 3.62 0.17 11.77
CA LYS A 141 4.34 0.67 10.60
C LYS A 141 5.58 -0.17 10.31
N ILE A 142 5.83 -0.45 9.04
CA ILE A 142 7.05 -1.10 8.57
C ILE A 142 7.83 -0.13 7.69
N SER A 143 9.00 0.31 8.17
CA SER A 143 9.89 1.17 7.39
C SER A 143 10.46 0.44 6.18
N LEU A 144 10.36 1.06 5.01
CA LEU A 144 10.90 0.56 3.74
C LEU A 144 12.26 1.19 3.39
N HIS A 145 12.82 2.04 4.26
CA HIS A 145 14.07 2.74 4.00
C HIS A 145 15.26 1.81 3.74
N LYS A 146 15.28 0.60 4.33
CA LYS A 146 16.33 -0.42 4.10
C LYS A 146 16.46 -0.87 2.64
N LEU A 147 15.44 -0.61 1.81
CA LEU A 147 15.37 -1.01 0.40
C LEU A 147 16.03 0.02 -0.53
N ILE A 148 16.27 1.24 -0.04
CA ILE A 148 16.89 2.31 -0.82
C ILE A 148 18.37 1.95 -1.04
N GLY A 149 18.84 2.10 -2.29
CA GLY A 149 20.25 1.83 -2.64
C GLY A 149 20.63 0.35 -2.76
N LYS A 150 19.69 -0.58 -2.55
CA LYS A 150 19.93 -2.02 -2.71
C LYS A 150 19.88 -2.47 -4.17
N THR A 151 20.51 -3.59 -4.50
CA THR A 151 20.40 -4.22 -5.82
C THR A 151 18.99 -4.78 -6.05
N LYS A 152 18.67 -5.18 -7.29
CA LYS A 152 17.37 -5.78 -7.62
C LYS A 152 17.10 -7.03 -6.79
N ASP A 153 18.09 -7.90 -6.66
CA ASP A 153 17.96 -9.19 -5.96
C ASP A 153 17.84 -8.99 -4.44
N GLN A 154 18.66 -8.10 -3.88
CA GLN A 154 18.56 -7.71 -2.46
C GLN A 154 17.18 -7.11 -2.14
N ARG A 155 16.64 -6.24 -3.01
CA ARG A 155 15.27 -5.73 -2.85
C ARG A 155 14.24 -6.85 -2.95
N GLY A 156 14.43 -7.80 -3.86
CA GLY A 156 13.58 -8.98 -3.99
C GLY A 156 13.52 -9.78 -2.69
N TYR A 157 14.68 -10.09 -2.12
CA TYR A 157 14.81 -10.79 -0.85
C TYR A 157 14.15 -10.02 0.32
N LEU A 158 14.48 -8.74 0.49
CA LEU A 158 13.90 -7.92 1.56
C LEU A 158 12.37 -7.76 1.39
N SER A 159 11.86 -7.71 0.15
CA SER A 159 10.41 -7.69 -0.10
C SER A 159 9.72 -8.96 0.39
N TRP A 160 10.36 -10.12 0.20
CA TRP A 160 9.83 -11.39 0.70
C TRP A 160 9.80 -11.40 2.23
N GLN A 161 10.86 -10.94 2.88
CA GLN A 161 10.88 -10.83 4.35
C GLN A 161 9.78 -9.92 4.88
N ILE A 162 9.54 -8.77 4.23
CA ILE A 162 8.46 -7.86 4.60
C ILE A 162 7.08 -8.53 4.41
N ALA A 163 6.88 -9.22 3.28
CA ALA A 163 5.62 -9.91 3.01
C ALA A 163 5.36 -11.04 4.02
N HIS A 164 6.37 -11.82 4.41
CA HIS A 164 6.26 -12.82 5.48
C HIS A 164 5.84 -12.17 6.79
N LYS A 165 6.52 -11.09 7.21
CA LYS A 165 6.18 -10.37 8.44
C LYS A 165 4.72 -9.87 8.45
N ILE A 166 4.23 -9.37 7.32
CA ILE A 166 2.85 -8.90 7.19
C ILE A 166 1.86 -10.06 7.38
N VAL A 167 2.07 -11.18 6.68
CA VAL A 167 1.17 -12.33 6.76
C VAL A 167 1.26 -13.01 8.13
N GLU A 168 2.44 -13.13 8.72
CA GLU A 168 2.64 -13.60 10.09
C GLU A 168 1.87 -12.73 11.10
N THR A 169 1.89 -11.40 10.93
CA THR A 169 1.08 -10.50 11.77
C THR A 169 -0.41 -10.80 11.65
N ALA A 170 -0.88 -11.12 10.44
CA ALA A 170 -2.27 -11.48 10.18
C ALA A 170 -2.65 -12.84 10.80
N ILE A 171 -1.75 -13.82 10.75
CA ILE A 171 -1.92 -15.12 11.40
C ILE A 171 -2.01 -14.96 12.91
N ILE A 172 -1.06 -14.24 13.52
CA ILE A 172 -1.02 -14.00 14.98
C ILE A 172 -2.30 -13.29 15.45
N GLN A 173 -2.82 -12.34 14.67
CA GLN A 173 -4.04 -11.62 15.02
C GLN A 173 -5.32 -12.36 14.61
N ASN A 174 -5.21 -13.50 13.92
CA ASN A 174 -6.31 -14.23 13.29
C ASN A 174 -7.19 -13.33 12.40
N LYS A 175 -6.60 -12.57 11.48
CA LYS A 175 -7.35 -11.60 10.66
C LYS A 175 -7.04 -11.72 9.18
N ALA A 176 -8.05 -11.42 8.35
CA ALA A 176 -7.84 -11.20 6.92
C ALA A 176 -6.95 -9.97 6.66
N ILE A 177 -6.50 -9.83 5.42
CA ILE A 177 -5.71 -8.68 4.96
C ILE A 177 -6.48 -7.93 3.88
N ALA A 178 -6.61 -6.61 4.04
CA ALA A 178 -7.15 -5.71 3.03
C ALA A 178 -6.04 -4.94 2.32
N ILE A 179 -6.07 -4.97 0.99
CA ILE A 179 -5.12 -4.24 0.14
C ILE A 179 -5.85 -3.45 -0.93
N GLU A 180 -5.24 -2.35 -1.39
CA GLU A 180 -5.74 -1.65 -2.56
C GLU A 180 -5.42 -2.40 -3.85
N LYS A 181 -6.39 -2.43 -4.78
CA LYS A 181 -6.19 -2.88 -6.16
C LYS A 181 -5.38 -1.83 -6.92
N LEU A 182 -4.05 -1.87 -6.76
CA LEU A 182 -3.11 -0.99 -7.46
C LEU A 182 -2.60 -1.64 -8.74
N GLU A 183 -3.06 -1.15 -9.90
CA GLU A 183 -2.57 -1.63 -11.19
C GLU A 183 -1.21 -1.04 -11.54
N ASN A 184 -1.07 0.29 -11.46
CA ASN A 184 0.16 1.02 -11.72
C ASN A 184 0.17 2.36 -10.97
N LEU A 185 1.31 2.71 -10.36
CA LEU A 185 1.51 4.05 -9.80
C LEU A 185 2.27 4.93 -10.81
N PRO A 186 1.83 6.19 -11.02
CA PRO A 186 2.54 7.11 -11.89
C PRO A 186 3.94 7.41 -11.33
N LYS A 187 4.99 7.02 -12.05
CA LYS A 187 6.39 7.16 -11.61
C LYS A 187 6.94 8.59 -11.64
N GLY A 188 6.11 9.57 -12.01
CA GLY A 188 6.48 10.96 -12.26
C GLY A 188 7.18 11.16 -13.61
N LYS A 189 7.39 12.43 -14.01
CA LYS A 189 8.06 12.82 -15.27
C LYS A 189 9.20 13.78 -14.98
N LYS A 190 10.30 13.74 -15.76
CA LYS A 190 11.41 14.70 -15.62
C LYS A 190 10.86 16.13 -15.71
N GLY A 191 11.24 17.00 -14.76
CA GLY A 191 10.76 18.38 -14.68
C GLY A 191 9.46 18.61 -13.89
N ASP A 192 8.95 17.62 -13.16
CA ASP A 192 7.81 17.78 -12.25
C ASP A 192 8.14 18.37 -10.86
N GLY A 193 9.41 18.74 -10.60
CA GLY A 193 9.89 19.26 -9.32
C GLY A 193 10.16 18.21 -8.23
N ASN A 194 9.79 16.94 -8.44
CA ASN A 194 9.77 15.90 -7.41
C ASN A 194 10.88 14.85 -7.61
N LYS A 195 12.14 15.30 -7.75
CA LYS A 195 13.29 14.41 -8.04
C LYS A 195 13.46 13.27 -7.02
N LYS A 196 13.36 13.58 -5.72
CA LYS A 196 13.51 12.58 -4.63
C LYS A 196 12.39 11.53 -4.69
N LEU A 197 11.15 11.95 -4.86
CA LEU A 197 9.99 11.06 -4.96
C LEU A 197 10.07 10.17 -6.21
N ARG A 198 10.38 10.73 -7.38
CA ARG A 198 10.58 9.96 -8.62
C ARG A 198 11.66 8.90 -8.46
N LYS A 199 12.80 9.23 -7.84
CA LYS A 199 13.87 8.25 -7.59
C LYS A 199 13.35 7.06 -6.77
N ARG A 200 12.54 7.30 -5.74
CA ARG A 200 11.91 6.23 -4.94
C ARG A 200 10.90 5.43 -5.76
N LEU A 201 10.00 6.10 -6.49
CA LEU A 201 8.97 5.45 -7.32
C LEU A 201 9.55 4.62 -8.47
N GLN A 202 10.70 5.01 -9.01
CA GLN A 202 11.40 4.25 -10.06
C GLN A 202 12.13 3.03 -9.51
N GLN A 203 12.64 3.10 -8.28
CA GLN A 203 13.39 2.01 -7.66
C GLN A 203 12.49 0.88 -7.14
N TRP A 204 11.22 1.16 -6.85
CA TRP A 204 10.32 0.20 -6.22
C TRP A 204 9.12 -0.18 -7.09
N ILE A 205 8.81 -1.47 -7.14
CA ILE A 205 7.63 -2.00 -7.82
C ILE A 205 6.60 -2.36 -6.74
N TYR A 206 5.71 -1.42 -6.43
CA TYR A 206 4.63 -1.57 -5.42
C TYR A 206 3.80 -2.84 -5.65
N LYS A 207 3.39 -3.06 -6.90
CA LYS A 207 2.66 -4.26 -7.33
C LYS A 207 3.42 -5.54 -6.97
N GLY A 208 4.73 -5.57 -7.16
CA GLY A 208 5.55 -6.74 -6.86
C GLY A 208 5.70 -7.06 -5.37
N LEU A 209 5.40 -6.11 -4.46
CA LEU A 209 5.28 -6.41 -3.03
C LEU A 209 3.89 -6.94 -2.70
N LEU A 210 2.83 -6.33 -3.25
CA LEU A 210 1.46 -6.80 -3.08
C LEU A 210 1.29 -8.24 -3.60
N ASP A 211 1.88 -8.56 -4.76
CA ASP A 211 1.86 -9.90 -5.33
C ASP A 211 2.56 -10.93 -4.41
N LYS A 212 3.63 -10.53 -3.71
CA LYS A 212 4.29 -11.38 -2.71
C LYS A 212 3.40 -11.60 -1.49
N ILE A 213 2.76 -10.54 -0.98
CA ILE A 213 1.81 -10.66 0.13
C ILE A 213 0.68 -11.60 -0.25
N LYS A 214 0.09 -11.45 -1.45
CA LYS A 214 -0.94 -12.36 -1.97
C LYS A 214 -0.46 -13.80 -2.05
N ALA A 215 0.76 -14.02 -2.58
CA ALA A 215 1.31 -15.35 -2.73
C ALA A 215 1.54 -16.05 -1.38
N ILE A 216 2.05 -15.33 -0.38
CA ILE A 216 2.26 -15.88 0.98
C ILE A 216 0.91 -16.07 1.66
N ALA A 217 0.02 -15.08 1.64
CA ALA A 217 -1.30 -15.18 2.25
C ALA A 217 -2.08 -16.40 1.70
N LYS A 218 -2.04 -16.61 0.37
CA LYS A 218 -2.66 -17.80 -0.23
C LYS A 218 -2.03 -19.10 0.26
N ARG A 219 -0.70 -19.17 0.43
CA ARG A 219 -0.01 -20.36 0.97
C ARG A 219 -0.42 -20.65 2.42
N GLU A 220 -0.51 -19.60 3.23
CA GLU A 220 -0.82 -19.70 4.66
C GLU A 220 -2.34 -19.73 4.95
N GLY A 221 -3.19 -19.77 3.91
CA GLY A 221 -4.65 -19.78 4.09
C GLY A 221 -5.22 -18.48 4.66
N VAL A 222 -4.58 -17.34 4.46
CA VAL A 222 -5.08 -16.02 4.88
C VAL A 222 -5.85 -15.35 3.74
N GLN A 223 -7.08 -14.92 4.03
CA GLN A 223 -7.92 -14.22 3.09
C GLN A 223 -7.35 -12.84 2.73
N ILE A 224 -7.26 -12.56 1.42
CA ILE A 224 -6.93 -11.25 0.88
C ILE A 224 -8.18 -10.62 0.27
N ILE A 225 -8.49 -9.40 0.68
CA ILE A 225 -9.59 -8.60 0.11
C ILE A 225 -9.01 -7.41 -0.62
N GLU A 226 -9.22 -7.37 -1.93
CA GLU A 226 -8.82 -6.25 -2.77
C GLU A 226 -9.94 -5.21 -2.84
N ILE A 227 -9.64 -3.98 -2.48
CA ILE A 227 -10.59 -2.87 -2.55
C ILE A 227 -10.20 -1.86 -3.62
N ASN A 228 -11.20 -1.12 -4.12
CA ASN A 228 -10.95 0.00 -5.02
C ASN A 228 -10.25 1.16 -4.27
N PRO A 229 -9.05 1.61 -4.70
CA PRO A 229 -8.29 2.68 -4.05
C PRO A 229 -8.97 4.06 -4.09
N ALA A 230 -10.06 4.21 -4.84
CA ALA A 230 -10.75 5.49 -4.97
C ALA A 230 -11.13 6.07 -3.58
N TYR A 231 -10.57 7.27 -3.31
CA TYR A 231 -10.88 8.14 -2.16
C TYR A 231 -10.47 7.63 -0.77
N THR A 232 -9.87 6.45 -0.64
CA THR A 232 -9.37 5.89 0.64
C THR A 232 -8.45 6.87 1.36
N SER A 233 -7.49 7.48 0.65
CA SER A 233 -6.58 8.47 1.24
C SER A 233 -7.28 9.79 1.61
N ILE A 234 -8.38 10.15 0.96
CA ILE A 234 -9.14 11.39 1.25
C ILE A 234 -10.03 11.17 2.47
N ILE A 235 -10.76 10.05 2.50
CA ILE A 235 -11.61 9.65 3.63
C ILE A 235 -10.73 9.47 4.88
N GLY A 236 -9.64 8.71 4.76
CA GLY A 236 -8.65 8.54 5.83
C GLY A 236 -8.18 9.89 6.37
N ALA A 237 -7.71 10.78 5.50
CA ALA A 237 -7.22 12.10 5.89
C ALA A 237 -8.29 12.98 6.56
N LEU A 238 -9.48 13.09 5.98
CA LEU A 238 -10.45 14.11 6.41
C LEU A 238 -11.32 13.63 7.57
N LYS A 239 -11.61 12.33 7.65
CA LYS A 239 -12.47 11.74 8.67
C LYS A 239 -11.65 11.14 9.81
N TYR A 240 -10.80 10.18 9.47
CA TYR A 240 -10.21 9.31 10.48
C TYR A 240 -8.93 9.85 11.12
N ALA A 241 -8.10 10.55 10.36
CA ALA A 241 -6.92 11.21 10.90
C ALA A 241 -7.27 12.19 12.03
N PRO A 242 -8.21 13.15 11.87
CA PRO A 242 -8.60 14.02 12.98
C PRO A 242 -9.35 13.30 14.10
N GLN A 243 -10.22 12.34 13.77
CA GLN A 243 -11.03 11.63 14.76
C GLN A 243 -10.18 10.79 15.72
N TYR A 244 -9.22 10.04 15.18
CA TYR A 244 -8.37 9.12 15.94
C TYR A 244 -6.96 9.65 16.20
N SER A 245 -6.69 10.92 15.86
CA SER A 245 -5.35 11.53 15.94
C SER A 245 -4.28 10.70 15.22
N LEU A 246 -4.66 10.14 14.07
CA LEU A 246 -3.80 9.34 13.21
C LEU A 246 -3.09 10.22 12.18
N ASP A 247 -1.94 9.77 11.69
CA ASP A 247 -1.36 10.37 10.50
C ASP A 247 -2.12 9.94 9.24
N LYS A 248 -2.04 10.76 8.19
CA LYS A 248 -2.71 10.51 6.90
C LYS A 248 -2.56 9.08 6.38
N ASP A 249 -1.37 8.50 6.51
CA ASP A 249 -1.02 7.21 5.92
C ASP A 249 -1.70 6.05 6.69
N THR A 250 -1.70 6.11 8.02
CA THR A 250 -2.41 5.12 8.87
C THR A 250 -3.91 5.29 8.78
N ALA A 251 -4.41 6.52 8.70
CA ALA A 251 -5.82 6.76 8.48
C ALA A 251 -6.29 6.25 7.10
N GLY A 252 -5.43 6.29 6.08
CA GLY A 252 -5.65 5.65 4.79
C GLY A 252 -5.80 4.13 4.92
N ALA A 253 -4.83 3.47 5.58
CA ALA A 253 -4.90 2.03 5.89
C ALA A 253 -6.16 1.65 6.69
N PHE A 254 -6.59 2.50 7.63
CA PHE A 254 -7.83 2.29 8.38
C PHE A 254 -9.08 2.33 7.49
N ALA A 255 -9.17 3.33 6.59
CA ALA A 255 -10.26 3.42 5.62
C ALA A 255 -10.29 2.21 4.66
N ILE A 256 -9.11 1.69 4.28
CA ILE A 256 -8.98 0.47 3.47
C ILE A 256 -9.58 -0.73 4.22
N GLY A 257 -9.21 -0.92 5.50
CA GLY A 257 -9.74 -2.01 6.33
C GLY A 257 -11.25 -1.93 6.52
N ARG A 258 -11.79 -0.76 6.88
CA ARG A 258 -13.24 -0.56 7.03
C ARG A 258 -14.00 -0.85 5.74
N LYS A 259 -13.50 -0.37 4.61
CA LYS A 259 -14.12 -0.61 3.30
C LYS A 259 -14.13 -2.10 2.94
N ALA A 260 -13.08 -2.84 3.28
CA ALA A 260 -12.99 -4.28 3.05
C ALA A 260 -13.96 -5.10 3.92
N LEU A 261 -14.31 -4.60 5.11
CA LEU A 261 -15.38 -5.17 5.93
C LEU A 261 -16.80 -4.85 5.40
N GLY A 262 -16.93 -3.93 4.46
CA GLY A 262 -18.21 -3.55 3.84
C GLY A 262 -18.84 -2.27 4.40
N PHE A 263 -18.14 -1.54 5.29
CA PHE A 263 -18.64 -0.26 5.80
C PHE A 263 -18.71 0.80 4.70
N LYS A 264 -19.83 1.52 4.66
CA LYS A 264 -20.02 2.68 3.79
C LYS A 264 -19.51 3.95 4.48
N GLU A 265 -18.84 4.80 3.72
CA GLU A 265 -18.20 6.00 4.24
C GLU A 265 -19.02 7.25 3.93
N GLU A 266 -19.59 7.82 4.99
CA GLU A 266 -20.34 9.08 4.95
C GLU A 266 -19.52 10.25 5.48
N ILE A 267 -19.90 11.44 5.02
CA ILE A 267 -19.28 12.70 5.43
C ILE A 267 -19.74 13.03 6.85
N PRO A 268 -18.83 13.46 7.74
CA PRO A 268 -19.21 13.96 9.05
C PRO A 268 -20.25 15.10 8.97
N LYS A 269 -21.30 15.04 9.78
CA LYS A 269 -22.39 16.06 9.80
C LYS A 269 -21.87 17.50 9.90
N ASN A 270 -20.83 17.73 10.70
CA ASN A 270 -20.25 19.07 10.84
C ASN A 270 -19.54 19.56 9.57
N TYR A 271 -18.98 18.65 8.76
CA TYR A 271 -18.44 19.02 7.45
C TYR A 271 -19.57 19.31 6.46
N GLU A 272 -20.68 18.58 6.51
CA GLU A 272 -21.85 18.87 5.68
C GLU A 272 -22.41 20.26 5.98
N LYS A 273 -22.62 20.58 7.27
CA LYS A 273 -23.04 21.91 7.71
C LYS A 273 -22.10 23.01 7.21
N LEU A 274 -20.79 22.78 7.34
CA LEU A 274 -19.77 23.74 6.90
C LEU A 274 -19.82 24.01 5.39
N ILE A 275 -19.91 22.97 4.56
CA ILE A 275 -19.94 23.16 3.10
C ILE A 275 -21.25 23.80 2.64
N THR A 276 -22.34 23.66 3.41
CA THR A 276 -23.62 24.33 3.12
C THR A 276 -23.70 25.78 3.61
N ASP A 277 -22.81 26.21 4.50
CA ASP A 277 -22.77 27.56 5.05
C ASP A 277 -22.32 28.59 3.99
N LYS A 278 -23.18 29.56 3.68
CA LYS A 278 -22.94 30.60 2.66
C LYS A 278 -21.76 31.52 3.02
N GLU A 279 -21.57 31.84 4.30
CA GLU A 279 -20.46 32.69 4.74
C GLU A 279 -19.14 31.96 4.55
N TYR A 280 -19.09 30.69 4.98
CA TYR A 280 -17.92 29.85 4.79
C TYR A 280 -17.59 29.64 3.31
N GLN A 281 -18.61 29.45 2.47
CA GLN A 281 -18.42 29.32 1.02
C GLN A 281 -17.71 30.54 0.42
N LYS A 282 -18.17 31.75 0.77
CA LYS A 282 -17.56 32.99 0.33
C LYS A 282 -16.11 33.09 0.81
N PHE A 283 -15.87 32.80 2.09
CA PHE A 283 -14.53 32.76 2.69
C PHE A 283 -13.59 31.78 1.96
N ALA A 284 -14.04 30.56 1.68
CA ALA A 284 -13.25 29.53 1.02
C ALA A 284 -12.85 29.93 -0.42
N ILE A 285 -13.79 30.50 -1.17
CA ILE A 285 -13.54 30.99 -2.54
C ILE A 285 -12.56 32.17 -2.52
N GLU A 286 -12.73 33.13 -1.62
CA GLU A 286 -11.82 34.26 -1.46
C GLU A 286 -10.40 33.81 -1.12
N LYS A 287 -10.25 32.87 -0.18
CA LYS A 287 -8.95 32.34 0.23
C LYS A 287 -8.23 31.60 -0.91
N LEU A 288 -8.95 30.79 -1.69
CA LEU A 288 -8.41 30.14 -2.88
C LEU A 288 -8.02 31.17 -3.97
N THR A 289 -8.79 32.24 -4.12
CA THR A 289 -8.53 33.30 -5.10
C THR A 289 -7.28 34.10 -4.74
N LYS A 290 -7.12 34.45 -3.45
CA LYS A 290 -5.89 35.08 -2.92
C LYS A 290 -4.66 34.20 -3.13
N GLU A 291 -4.77 32.89 -2.87
CA GLU A 291 -3.68 31.93 -3.06
C GLU A 291 -3.27 31.81 -4.54
N LYS A 292 -4.25 31.84 -5.45
CA LYS A 292 -4.03 31.90 -6.89
C LYS A 292 -3.31 33.17 -7.32
N GLN A 293 -3.75 34.35 -6.87
CA GLN A 293 -3.12 35.64 -7.17
C GLN A 293 -1.65 35.66 -6.72
N LYS A 294 -1.39 35.26 -5.47
CA LYS A 294 -0.03 35.11 -4.94
C LYS A 294 0.82 34.16 -5.77
N THR A 295 0.27 33.04 -6.21
CA THR A 295 0.99 32.09 -7.08
C THR A 295 1.24 32.67 -8.49
N GLN A 296 0.35 33.51 -9.01
CA GLN A 296 0.52 34.21 -10.29
C GLN A 296 1.63 35.27 -10.22
N GLU A 297 1.71 36.03 -9.13
CA GLU A 297 2.79 37.00 -8.90
C GLU A 297 4.17 36.32 -8.86
N ILE A 298 4.30 35.23 -8.08
CA ILE A 298 5.53 34.42 -8.04
C ILE A 298 5.88 33.88 -9.43
N LEU A 299 4.89 33.50 -10.24
CA LEU A 299 5.13 33.00 -11.59
C LEU A 299 5.64 34.10 -12.54
N ARG A 300 5.25 35.37 -12.33
CA ARG A 300 5.73 36.52 -13.12
C ARG A 300 7.20 36.83 -12.83
N THR A 301 7.62 36.75 -11.56
CA THR A 301 8.98 37.08 -11.14
C THR A 301 9.97 35.93 -11.26
N GLU A 302 9.51 34.67 -11.26
CA GLU A 302 10.39 33.52 -11.42
C GLU A 302 10.98 33.48 -12.82
N ASN A 303 12.29 33.27 -12.96
CA ASN A 303 12.96 33.16 -14.27
C ASN A 303 13.27 31.70 -14.64
N ASN A 304 13.36 30.80 -13.65
CA ASN A 304 13.72 29.42 -13.87
C ASN A 304 12.55 28.59 -14.47
N GLN A 305 12.72 28.09 -15.69
CA GLN A 305 11.71 27.28 -16.40
C GLN A 305 11.24 26.05 -15.60
N TYR A 306 12.12 25.42 -14.81
CA TYR A 306 11.78 24.24 -14.00
C TYR A 306 10.93 24.59 -12.78
N LYS A 307 11.07 25.79 -12.23
CA LYS A 307 10.24 26.30 -11.13
C LYS A 307 8.90 26.87 -11.64
N LYS A 308 8.86 27.42 -12.86
CA LYS A 308 7.61 27.85 -13.52
C LYS A 308 6.61 26.71 -13.74
N LYS A 309 7.07 25.51 -14.12
CA LYS A 309 6.19 24.36 -14.42
C LYS A 309 5.29 23.94 -13.24
N PRO A 310 5.82 23.71 -12.02
CA PRO A 310 5.01 23.48 -10.83
C PRO A 310 4.01 24.59 -10.52
N LEU A 311 4.42 25.86 -10.64
CA LEU A 311 3.56 27.02 -10.38
C LEU A 311 2.36 27.07 -11.35
N LYS A 312 2.58 26.86 -12.65
CA LYS A 312 1.50 26.75 -13.65
C LYS A 312 0.52 25.63 -13.32
N ARG A 313 1.02 24.45 -12.90
CA ARG A 313 0.17 23.34 -12.48
C ARG A 313 -0.67 23.69 -11.25
N LYS A 314 -0.07 24.37 -10.28
CA LYS A 314 -0.76 24.82 -9.07
C LYS A 314 -1.89 25.80 -9.40
N ILE A 315 -1.66 26.77 -10.29
CA ILE A 315 -2.70 27.71 -10.76
C ILE A 315 -3.86 26.95 -11.44
N ASN A 316 -3.56 25.98 -12.29
CA ASN A 316 -4.59 25.16 -12.95
C ASN A 316 -5.39 24.33 -11.93
N ASP A 317 -4.72 23.78 -10.92
CA ASP A 317 -5.37 23.05 -9.83
C ASP A 317 -6.30 23.98 -9.02
N LEU A 318 -5.85 25.18 -8.64
CA LEU A 318 -6.67 26.18 -7.95
C LEU A 318 -7.88 26.60 -8.77
N ASN A 319 -7.72 26.81 -10.09
CA ASN A 319 -8.86 27.10 -10.98
C ASN A 319 -9.90 25.98 -10.95
N ARG A 320 -9.45 24.71 -10.98
CA ARG A 320 -10.32 23.55 -10.89
C ARG A 320 -11.01 23.47 -9.54
N GLN A 321 -10.31 23.76 -8.45
CA GLN A 321 -10.84 23.79 -7.09
C GLN A 321 -11.91 24.88 -6.92
N ILE A 322 -11.64 26.11 -7.39
CA ILE A 322 -12.62 27.21 -7.36
C ILE A 322 -13.86 26.86 -8.19
N LYS A 323 -13.67 26.29 -9.39
CA LYS A 323 -14.79 25.84 -10.23
C LYS A 323 -15.61 24.75 -9.53
N LEU A 324 -14.95 23.80 -8.87
CA LEU A 324 -15.62 22.73 -8.14
C LEU A 324 -16.51 23.31 -7.03
N LEU A 325 -15.98 24.22 -6.21
CA LEU A 325 -16.75 24.90 -5.17
C LEU A 325 -17.94 25.65 -5.77
N LYS A 326 -17.70 26.55 -6.73
CA LYS A 326 -18.80 27.30 -7.40
C LYS A 326 -19.88 26.39 -7.98
N SER A 327 -19.51 25.26 -8.59
CA SER A 327 -20.45 24.32 -9.21
C SER A 327 -21.37 23.56 -8.26
N LEU A 328 -21.09 23.58 -6.95
CA LEU A 328 -21.98 23.01 -5.94
C LEU A 328 -22.99 24.03 -5.43
N TYR A 329 -22.65 25.30 -5.59
CA TYR A 329 -23.37 26.43 -5.00
C TYR A 329 -24.17 27.21 -6.05
N SER A 330 -24.04 26.86 -7.34
CA SER A 330 -25.00 27.26 -8.37
C SER A 330 -26.28 26.44 -8.20
N GLU A 331 -27.44 27.09 -8.12
CA GLU A 331 -28.72 26.41 -8.21
C GLU A 331 -28.72 25.51 -9.46
N PRO A 332 -29.28 24.30 -9.40
CA PRO A 332 -29.49 23.52 -10.60
C PRO A 332 -30.45 24.32 -11.47
N GLN A 333 -29.94 25.02 -12.48
CA GLN A 333 -30.79 25.46 -13.58
C GLN A 333 -31.54 24.22 -14.03
N THR A 334 -32.86 24.27 -13.92
CA THR A 334 -33.79 23.30 -14.49
C THR A 334 -33.48 23.18 -15.97
N GLN A 335 -32.55 22.28 -16.32
CA GLN A 335 -32.44 21.79 -17.67
C GLN A 335 -33.72 21.01 -17.89
N GLN A 336 -34.65 21.61 -18.65
CA GLN A 336 -35.75 20.88 -19.26
C GLN A 336 -35.20 19.58 -19.84
N SER A 337 -35.84 18.49 -19.47
CA SER A 337 -35.47 17.14 -19.85
C SER A 337 -35.63 16.94 -21.36
N VAL A 338 -34.62 17.33 -22.12
CA VAL A 338 -34.48 16.94 -23.52
C VAL A 338 -33.59 15.70 -23.53
N ASN A 339 -34.20 14.56 -23.86
CA ASN A 339 -33.64 13.20 -24.02
C ASN A 339 -33.90 12.23 -22.85
N GLN A 340 -35.12 11.65 -22.83
CA GLN A 340 -35.54 10.50 -22.02
C GLN A 340 -34.89 9.15 -22.43
N TRP A 341 -33.74 9.15 -23.12
CA TRP A 341 -33.10 7.91 -23.61
C TRP A 341 -31.72 7.61 -23.01
N LYS A 342 -31.33 8.32 -21.95
CA LYS A 342 -30.19 7.94 -21.11
C LYS A 342 -30.62 7.93 -19.66
N GLU A 343 -31.09 6.77 -19.23
CA GLU A 343 -31.22 6.40 -17.83
C GLU A 343 -30.02 6.95 -17.04
N GLN A 344 -30.26 7.78 -16.03
CA GLN A 344 -29.21 8.35 -15.18
C GLN A 344 -28.63 7.25 -14.28
N MET A 345 -27.81 6.37 -14.86
CA MET A 345 -26.95 5.43 -14.14
C MET A 345 -25.78 6.15 -13.46
N ARG A 346 -26.04 7.21 -12.67
CA ARG A 346 -25.05 7.77 -11.74
C ARG A 346 -25.42 7.31 -10.34
N GLY A 347 -24.95 6.12 -9.97
CA GLY A 347 -25.21 5.53 -8.66
C GLY A 347 -24.73 6.39 -7.47
N TRP A 348 -25.28 6.10 -6.30
CA TRP A 348 -25.02 6.76 -5.00
C TRP A 348 -23.53 6.97 -4.68
N GLN A 349 -22.67 6.02 -5.08
CA GLN A 349 -21.22 6.08 -4.90
C GLN A 349 -20.60 7.29 -5.61
N TYR A 350 -21.03 7.62 -6.83
CA TYR A 350 -20.50 8.75 -7.61
C TYR A 350 -20.83 10.09 -6.96
N ALA A 351 -22.04 10.23 -6.41
CA ALA A 351 -22.46 11.43 -5.69
C ALA A 351 -21.64 11.63 -4.40
N SER A 352 -21.49 10.57 -3.59
CA SER A 352 -20.63 10.58 -2.39
C SER A 352 -19.18 10.94 -2.72
N TYR A 353 -18.62 10.41 -3.80
CA TYR A 353 -17.25 10.72 -4.23
C TYR A 353 -17.04 12.17 -4.62
N LYS A 354 -18.01 12.79 -5.31
CA LYS A 354 -17.95 14.21 -5.63
C LYS A 354 -17.94 15.03 -4.35
N LEU A 355 -18.81 14.70 -3.38
CA LEU A 355 -18.89 15.39 -2.09
C LEU A 355 -17.58 15.31 -1.28
N TRP A 356 -16.91 14.15 -1.23
CA TRP A 356 -15.58 14.05 -0.60
C TRP A 356 -14.52 14.95 -1.25
N GLN A 357 -14.58 15.17 -2.57
CA GLN A 357 -13.71 16.13 -3.24
C GLN A 357 -14.03 17.57 -2.84
N VAL A 358 -15.30 17.90 -2.66
CA VAL A 358 -15.74 19.21 -2.16
C VAL A 358 -15.15 19.47 -0.79
N VAL A 359 -15.38 18.56 0.14
CA VAL A 359 -14.92 18.67 1.53
C VAL A 359 -13.41 18.81 1.55
N LYS A 360 -12.69 18.05 0.73
CA LYS A 360 -11.24 18.21 0.58
C LYS A 360 -10.86 19.63 0.19
N VAL A 361 -11.44 20.17 -0.88
CA VAL A 361 -11.12 21.52 -1.37
C VAL A 361 -11.51 22.60 -0.36
N ALA A 362 -12.68 22.44 0.26
CA ALA A 362 -13.21 23.31 1.28
C ALA A 362 -12.29 23.36 2.51
N LEU A 363 -11.66 22.25 2.91
CA LEU A 363 -10.86 22.19 4.13
C LEU A 363 -9.36 22.45 3.90
N THR A 364 -8.76 22.07 2.76
CA THR A 364 -7.30 22.13 2.62
C THR A 364 -6.75 23.55 2.60
N THR A 365 -7.00 24.32 1.56
CA THR A 365 -6.44 25.67 1.45
C THR A 365 -7.13 26.63 2.42
N PRO A 366 -8.47 26.58 2.58
CA PRO A 366 -9.17 27.51 3.46
C PRO A 366 -8.90 27.28 4.95
N VAL A 367 -8.83 26.04 5.43
CA VAL A 367 -8.60 25.74 6.85
C VAL A 367 -7.14 25.41 7.10
N LEU A 368 -6.53 24.46 6.38
CA LEU A 368 -5.14 24.07 6.65
C LEU A 368 -4.09 25.04 6.08
N GLY A 369 -4.49 26.00 5.25
CA GLY A 369 -3.60 26.97 4.58
C GLY A 369 -2.67 26.36 3.53
N LYS A 370 -2.72 25.05 3.32
CA LYS A 370 -1.84 24.26 2.43
C LYS A 370 -2.59 23.02 1.93
N SER A 371 -1.99 22.29 0.98
CA SER A 371 -2.48 20.95 0.59
C SER A 371 -2.49 19.98 1.77
N LEU A 372 -3.27 18.89 1.70
CA LEU A 372 -3.34 17.83 2.72
C LEU A 372 -1.97 17.46 3.30
N ASN A 373 -1.67 18.01 4.48
CA ASN A 373 -0.47 17.71 5.25
C ASN A 373 -0.62 16.37 5.97
N ARG A 374 0.44 15.95 6.67
CA ARG A 374 0.43 14.73 7.49
C ARG A 374 -0.31 14.92 8.80
N ASP A 375 -0.11 16.08 9.40
CA ASP A 375 -0.83 16.50 10.60
C ASP A 375 -2.15 17.14 10.18
N LEU A 376 -3.22 16.50 10.62
CA LEU A 376 -4.60 16.87 10.37
C LEU A 376 -5.35 17.14 11.68
N SER A 377 -4.61 17.27 12.79
CA SER A 377 -5.15 17.69 14.09
C SER A 377 -5.92 19.03 14.05
N PRO A 378 -5.62 20.02 13.18
CA PRO A 378 -6.41 21.24 13.11
C PRO A 378 -7.85 21.02 12.64
N LEU A 379 -8.17 19.87 12.04
CA LEU A 379 -9.54 19.53 11.63
C LEU A 379 -10.36 18.94 12.78
N LYS A 380 -9.74 18.52 13.88
CA LYS A 380 -10.44 17.87 15.00
C LYS A 380 -11.50 18.79 15.65
N PRO A 381 -11.23 20.07 15.96
CA PRO A 381 -12.26 20.97 16.47
C PRO A 381 -13.39 21.17 15.47
N LEU A 382 -13.08 21.24 14.17
CA LEU A 382 -14.11 21.38 13.14
C LEU A 382 -15.01 20.14 13.08
N LEU A 383 -14.41 18.95 13.15
CA LEU A 383 -15.13 17.69 13.09
C LEU A 383 -16.02 17.48 14.33
N VAL A 384 -15.59 17.94 15.51
CA VAL A 384 -16.29 17.74 16.80
C VAL A 384 -17.25 18.89 17.12
N GLU A 385 -16.77 20.12 17.11
CA GLU A 385 -17.49 21.33 17.54
C GLU A 385 -18.23 22.03 16.38
N GLY A 386 -17.76 21.87 15.13
CA GLY A 386 -18.32 22.56 13.96
C GLY A 386 -17.94 24.04 13.86
N ASP A 387 -17.21 24.58 14.83
CA ASP A 387 -16.80 25.98 14.91
C ASP A 387 -15.56 26.26 14.03
N TRP A 388 -15.81 26.72 12.80
CA TRP A 388 -14.76 27.08 11.86
C TRP A 388 -14.15 28.47 12.15
N ASP A 389 -14.89 29.36 12.79
CA ASP A 389 -14.44 30.71 13.16
C ASP A 389 -13.26 30.65 14.14
N ARG A 390 -13.37 29.77 15.14
CA ARG A 390 -12.29 29.52 16.11
C ARG A 390 -11.00 29.06 15.43
N ILE A 391 -11.10 28.26 14.36
CA ILE A 391 -9.93 27.74 13.64
C ILE A 391 -9.32 28.83 12.76
N VAL A 392 -10.14 29.61 12.06
CA VAL A 392 -9.66 30.71 11.21
C VAL A 392 -8.93 31.75 12.05
N ARG A 393 -9.48 32.13 13.22
CA ARG A 393 -8.84 33.08 14.15
C ARG A 393 -7.48 32.61 14.68
N ARG A 394 -7.28 31.30 14.87
CA ARG A 394 -5.99 30.73 15.33
C ARG A 394 -4.91 30.70 14.24
N LEU A 395 -5.28 30.78 12.97
CA LEU A 395 -4.35 30.69 11.83
C LEU A 395 -3.89 32.06 11.31
N VAL A 396 -4.50 33.13 11.78
CA VAL A 396 -3.98 34.50 11.62
C VAL A 396 -2.87 34.66 12.68
N PRO A 397 -1.66 35.11 12.34
CA PRO A 397 -0.73 35.57 13.36
C PRO A 397 -1.47 36.64 14.16
N VAL A 398 -1.57 36.47 15.48
CA VAL A 398 -2.12 37.51 16.34
C VAL A 398 -1.32 38.77 16.03
N SER A 399 -1.97 39.76 15.42
CA SER A 399 -1.41 41.09 15.32
C SER A 399 -1.25 41.54 16.77
N TRP A 400 0.00 41.56 17.24
CA TRP A 400 0.39 42.15 18.50
C TRP A 400 0.23 43.67 18.40
N ASP A 401 -1.03 44.10 18.32
CA ASP A 401 -1.43 45.50 18.30
C ASP A 401 -2.64 45.66 19.23
N ARG A 402 -2.39 45.34 20.50
CA ARG A 402 -3.02 46.02 21.62
C ARG A 402 -1.90 46.29 22.61
N GLY A 403 -1.45 47.54 22.62
CA GLY A 403 -0.41 48.01 23.52
C GLY A 403 -0.79 47.73 24.97
N TYR A 404 0.03 46.92 25.62
CA TYR A 404 0.33 47.02 27.04
C TYR A 404 1.76 46.49 27.24
N GLY A 405 2.62 47.37 27.76
CA GLY A 405 3.77 47.10 28.62
C GLY A 405 4.66 45.90 28.33
N VAL A 406 5.90 46.21 27.98
CA VAL A 406 7.07 45.33 28.06
C VAL A 406 7.24 44.73 29.47
N ASP A 407 7.87 43.54 29.52
CA ASP A 407 8.58 42.90 30.64
C ASP A 407 7.90 41.71 31.34
N LYS A 408 8.33 40.49 30.97
CA LYS A 408 9.23 39.65 31.80
C LYS A 408 9.40 38.25 31.18
N TYR A 409 10.66 37.86 31.06
CA TYR A 409 11.10 36.49 30.83
C TYR A 409 10.37 35.47 31.74
N ARG A 410 9.88 34.37 31.16
CA ARG A 410 9.80 33.09 31.88
C ARG A 410 10.14 31.90 30.99
N GLN A 411 11.41 31.55 31.14
CA GLN A 411 12.07 30.25 31.01
C GLN A 411 11.20 29.03 30.68
N LEU A 412 11.74 28.25 29.75
CA LEU A 412 11.53 26.82 29.49
C LEU A 412 11.12 26.03 30.75
N GLY A 413 9.83 25.68 30.82
CA GLY A 413 9.26 24.79 31.83
C GLY A 413 9.25 23.34 31.35
N ARG A 414 9.93 22.48 32.12
CA ARG A 414 9.97 21.02 32.01
C ARG A 414 8.58 20.40 32.02
N TYR A 415 8.41 19.33 31.24
CA TYR A 415 7.33 18.35 31.37
C TYR A 415 7.38 17.69 32.76
N PRO A 416 6.30 17.75 33.57
CA PRO A 416 6.10 16.82 34.68
C PRO A 416 5.27 15.62 34.21
N HIS A 417 5.34 14.52 34.96
CA HIS A 417 4.65 13.22 34.76
C HIS A 417 5.42 12.15 33.97
N LEU A 418 6.64 11.85 34.43
CA LEU A 418 7.16 10.48 34.43
C LEU A 418 7.44 10.11 35.89
N ASN A 419 6.46 9.50 36.55
CA ASN A 419 6.68 8.89 37.86
C ASN A 419 7.32 7.51 37.67
N LYS A 420 8.58 7.47 38.10
CA LYS A 420 9.33 6.37 38.73
C LYS A 420 8.62 5.02 38.83
N ALA A 421 9.22 4.02 38.18
CA ALA A 421 9.45 2.71 38.81
C ALA A 421 10.92 2.36 38.55
N GLU A 422 11.67 2.24 39.63
CA GLU A 422 13.11 2.02 39.68
C GLU A 422 13.42 0.54 39.95
N TYR A 423 14.41 0.02 39.21
CA TYR A 423 15.29 -1.14 39.46
C TYR A 423 14.77 -2.59 39.49
N LYS A 424 15.38 -3.45 38.64
CA LYS A 424 16.33 -4.51 39.07
C LYS A 424 17.03 -5.25 37.89
N TYR A 425 18.36 -5.11 37.84
CA TYR A 425 19.41 -6.08 37.39
C TYR A 425 19.77 -6.31 35.90
N PRO A 426 21.01 -6.75 35.58
CA PRO A 426 21.97 -5.97 34.80
C PRO A 426 22.42 -6.63 33.47
N SER A 427 23.13 -5.83 32.68
CA SER A 427 23.77 -6.17 31.40
C SER A 427 24.85 -7.26 31.54
N PRO A 428 24.91 -8.25 30.62
CA PRO A 428 26.10 -9.07 30.44
C PRO A 428 27.12 -8.32 29.57
N LYS A 429 28.35 -8.24 30.07
CA LYS A 429 29.54 -7.75 29.37
C LYS A 429 29.88 -8.67 28.19
N CYS A 430 30.40 -8.07 27.13
CA CYS A 430 31.14 -8.76 26.09
C CYS A 430 32.42 -9.39 26.67
N SER A 431 32.64 -10.64 26.30
CA SER A 431 33.94 -11.31 26.16
C SER A 431 33.80 -12.32 25.04
#